data_AF-A0A383B4X8-F1
#
_entry.id   AF-A0A383B4X8-F1
#
_cell.length_a   1.000
_cell.length_b   1.000
_cell.length_c   1.000
_cell.angle_alpha   90.00
_cell.angle_beta   90.00
_cell.angle_gamma   90.00
#
_symmetry.space_group_name_H-M   'P 1'
#
loop_
_entity.id
_entity.type
_entity.pdbx_description
1 polymer ?
#
loop_
_entity_poly.entity_id
_entity_poly.type
_entity_poly.pdbx_seq_one_letter_code
_entity_poly.pdbx_strand_id
1 'polypeptide(L)'
;ENALVSTDQITAGWSGSVDSTFQGFIGSGIQEYKYKIMEYDTIPPNDTLTIVDWTSTGITVSLDTTLDLTPLNLYQVFITAVDTAGNELSTMDTTFDDDGNVLSVEVIPSPVGSNVLPRHNTAPLIESFTANTAWEDSLYTAQVMVTDMDVTTTKSDSFTYHIDWDTATTIGLEGPVLPIPDVDYPLGATVAIDINTGAITWTPLPPDTGIFDVEIIVMDAWNFADTLVYPLTIFPVNDRPYFRSGEA
;
A
#
# COMPACT_ATOMS: atom_id res chain seq x y z
N GLU A 1 -4.41 -11.34 13.98
CA GLU A 1 -3.33 -11.22 12.98
C GLU A 1 -2.31 -10.20 13.45
N ASN A 2 -1.09 -10.22 12.93
CA ASN A 2 -0.03 -9.29 13.36
C ASN A 2 0.11 -8.08 12.41
N ALA A 3 -0.70 -8.01 11.35
CA ALA A 3 -0.69 -6.95 10.36
C ALA A 3 -2.07 -6.87 9.70
N LEU A 4 -2.34 -5.75 9.04
CA LEU A 4 -3.51 -5.50 8.22
C LEU A 4 -3.04 -5.48 6.76
N VAL A 5 -3.52 -6.39 5.93
CA VAL A 5 -3.13 -6.48 4.51
C VAL A 5 -4.37 -6.23 3.66
N SER A 6 -4.35 -5.16 2.86
CA SER A 6 -5.46 -4.74 1.99
C SER A 6 -6.83 -4.79 2.68
N THR A 7 -6.85 -4.42 3.96
CA THR A 7 -8.03 -4.41 4.81
C THR A 7 -8.02 -3.19 5.72
N ASP A 8 -9.22 -2.76 6.04
CA ASP A 8 -9.57 -1.61 6.85
C ASP A 8 -10.26 -2.00 8.15
N GLN A 9 -10.39 -3.32 8.38
CA GLN A 9 -11.07 -3.87 9.52
C GLN A 9 -10.10 -4.12 10.66
N ILE A 10 -10.34 -3.49 11.80
CA ILE A 10 -9.63 -3.78 13.05
C ILE A 10 -10.60 -4.51 13.96
N THR A 11 -10.24 -5.74 14.32
CA THR A 11 -10.95 -6.54 15.32
C THR A 11 -10.05 -6.80 16.51
N ALA A 12 -10.58 -6.67 17.72
CA ALA A 12 -9.86 -7.02 18.95
C ALA A 12 -10.80 -7.65 19.98
N GLY A 13 -10.26 -8.55 20.79
CA GLY A 13 -10.95 -9.14 21.94
C GLY A 13 -10.03 -9.15 23.16
N TRP A 14 -10.61 -9.02 24.35
CA TRP A 14 -9.87 -9.02 25.62
C TRP A 14 -10.55 -9.87 26.70
N SER A 15 -9.83 -10.15 27.79
CA SER A 15 -10.28 -11.06 28.86
C SER A 15 -11.26 -10.45 29.86
N GLY A 16 -11.67 -9.18 29.66
CA GLY A 16 -12.37 -8.38 30.66
C GLY A 16 -11.46 -7.92 31.81
N SER A 17 -12.04 -7.18 32.76
CA SER A 17 -11.36 -6.63 33.94
C SER A 17 -12.07 -7.04 35.25
N VAL A 18 -11.38 -6.82 36.37
CA VAL A 18 -11.92 -7.04 37.71
C VAL A 18 -11.94 -5.71 38.45
N ASP A 19 -13.09 -5.34 39.00
CA ASP A 19 -13.19 -4.22 39.93
C ASP A 19 -12.91 -4.72 41.35
N SER A 20 -11.74 -4.36 41.86
CA SER A 20 -11.18 -4.94 43.09
C SER A 20 -11.47 -4.09 44.33
N THR A 21 -11.59 -4.75 45.47
CA THR A 21 -11.76 -4.07 46.76
C THR A 21 -10.51 -3.27 47.11
N PHE A 22 -10.65 -1.95 47.28
CA PHE A 22 -9.55 -1.06 47.70
C PHE A 22 -9.79 -0.57 49.13
N GLN A 23 -8.80 -0.75 50.02
CA GLN A 23 -8.87 -0.34 51.43
C GLN A 23 -10.14 -0.80 52.18
N GLY A 24 -10.70 -1.96 51.80
CA GLY A 24 -11.92 -2.51 52.41
C GLY A 24 -13.24 -2.00 51.82
N PHE A 25 -13.19 -1.08 50.85
CA PHE A 25 -14.35 -0.69 50.04
C PHE A 25 -14.47 -1.63 48.84
N ILE A 26 -15.61 -2.29 48.72
CA ILE A 26 -15.92 -3.17 47.59
C ILE A 26 -15.98 -2.32 46.32
N GLY A 27 -15.49 -2.86 45.20
CA GLY A 27 -15.63 -2.26 43.89
C GLY A 27 -17.09 -1.93 43.54
N SER A 28 -17.28 -0.88 42.75
CA SER A 28 -18.61 -0.43 42.30
C SER A 28 -19.20 -1.29 41.17
N GLY A 29 -18.41 -2.20 40.61
CA GLY A 29 -18.73 -3.04 39.45
C GLY A 29 -18.37 -2.36 38.14
N ILE A 30 -18.03 -3.15 37.12
CA ILE A 30 -17.72 -2.66 35.78
C ILE A 30 -18.98 -2.13 35.10
N GLN A 31 -18.95 -0.87 34.69
CA GLN A 31 -20.01 -0.20 33.96
C GLN A 31 -19.85 -0.37 32.45
N GLU A 32 -18.63 -0.19 31.95
CA GLU A 32 -18.31 -0.31 30.52
C GLU A 32 -16.83 -0.53 30.26
N TYR A 33 -16.52 -0.95 29.03
CA TYR A 33 -15.21 -0.86 28.43
C TYR A 33 -15.23 0.23 27.37
N LYS A 34 -14.09 0.89 27.21
CA LYS A 34 -13.87 1.88 26.16
C LYS A 34 -12.60 1.53 25.40
N TYR A 35 -12.59 1.81 24.12
CA TYR A 35 -11.41 1.65 23.28
C TYR A 35 -11.05 2.94 22.56
N LYS A 36 -9.76 3.11 22.27
CA LYS A 36 -9.18 4.18 21.46
C LYS A 36 -8.27 3.53 20.43
N ILE A 37 -8.21 4.08 19.21
CA ILE A 37 -7.26 3.61 18.19
C ILE A 37 -6.37 4.78 17.78
N MET A 38 -5.07 4.55 17.87
CA MET A 38 -4.03 5.47 17.46
C MET A 38 -3.42 5.02 16.15
N GLU A 39 -3.02 5.98 15.33
CA GLU A 39 -2.23 5.82 14.12
C GLU A 39 -0.84 6.46 14.34
N TYR A 40 0.19 5.82 13.79
CA TYR A 40 1.58 6.26 13.83
C TYR A 40 2.21 6.16 12.45
N ASP A 41 3.15 7.06 12.16
CA ASP A 41 3.98 7.03 10.96
C ASP A 41 5.12 6.00 11.07
N THR A 42 5.75 5.92 12.25
CA THR A 42 6.96 5.12 12.50
C THR A 42 7.03 4.64 13.96
N ILE A 43 8.03 3.80 14.27
CA ILE A 43 8.39 3.45 15.66
C ILE A 43 9.86 3.85 15.88
N PRO A 44 10.17 4.72 16.85
CA PRO A 44 9.24 5.54 17.65
C PRO A 44 8.48 6.56 16.79
N PRO A 45 7.25 6.97 17.16
CA PRO A 45 6.43 7.84 16.32
C PRO A 45 7.00 9.26 16.25
N ASN A 46 7.03 9.83 15.04
CA ASN A 46 7.23 11.28 14.85
C ASN A 46 5.88 12.01 14.87
N ASP A 47 4.84 11.36 14.33
CA ASP A 47 3.47 11.83 14.38
C ASP A 47 2.55 10.78 14.99
N THR A 48 1.53 11.26 15.71
CA THR A 48 0.54 10.42 16.37
C THR A 48 -0.84 11.00 16.13
N LEU A 49 -1.73 10.21 15.53
CA LEU A 49 -3.11 10.62 15.29
C LEU A 49 -4.07 9.72 16.08
N THR A 50 -5.07 10.33 16.72
CA THR A 50 -6.21 9.58 17.26
C THR A 50 -7.25 9.44 16.16
N ILE A 51 -7.40 8.24 15.61
CA ILE A 51 -8.38 7.97 14.53
C ILE A 51 -9.72 7.48 15.08
N VAL A 52 -9.70 6.89 16.28
CA VAL A 52 -10.89 6.61 17.07
C VAL A 52 -10.61 7.07 18.49
N ASP A 53 -11.35 8.07 18.96
CA ASP A 53 -11.29 8.49 20.36
C ASP A 53 -12.08 7.52 21.26
N TRP A 54 -11.93 7.65 22.59
CA TRP A 54 -12.51 6.75 23.59
C TRP A 54 -14.00 6.46 23.37
N THR A 55 -14.27 5.30 22.78
CA THR A 55 -15.59 4.85 22.36
C THR A 55 -16.02 3.65 23.21
N SER A 56 -17.26 3.68 23.68
CA SER A 56 -17.82 2.61 24.53
C SER A 56 -18.18 1.36 23.73
N THR A 57 -17.86 0.19 24.28
CA THR A 57 -18.42 -1.12 23.84
C THR A 57 -19.47 -1.66 24.83
N GLY A 58 -19.89 -0.84 25.80
CA GLY A 58 -20.65 -1.28 26.95
C GLY A 58 -19.88 -2.36 27.71
N ILE A 59 -20.53 -3.46 28.06
CA ILE A 59 -19.88 -4.61 28.73
C ILE A 59 -19.29 -5.65 27.75
N THR A 60 -19.31 -5.36 26.45
CA THR A 60 -18.77 -6.26 25.43
C THR A 60 -17.24 -6.20 25.45
N VAL A 61 -16.59 -7.35 25.55
CA VAL A 61 -15.12 -7.47 25.61
C VAL A 61 -14.46 -7.67 24.25
N SER A 62 -15.07 -7.08 23.22
CA SER A 62 -14.58 -7.13 21.84
C SER A 62 -15.00 -5.88 21.08
N LEU A 63 -14.25 -5.58 20.03
CA LEU A 63 -14.58 -4.58 19.02
C LEU A 63 -14.39 -5.16 17.63
N ASP A 64 -15.17 -4.63 16.69
CA ASP A 64 -15.06 -4.87 15.26
C ASP A 64 -15.44 -3.56 14.56
N THR A 65 -14.48 -2.94 13.88
CA THR A 65 -14.68 -1.64 13.23
C THR A 65 -13.95 -1.59 11.90
N THR A 66 -14.55 -0.91 10.92
CA THR A 66 -13.94 -0.56 9.64
C THR A 66 -13.59 0.92 9.63
N LEU A 67 -12.38 1.27 9.20
CA LEU A 67 -11.83 2.63 9.25
C LEU A 67 -11.14 2.98 7.92
N ASP A 68 -10.91 4.26 7.65
CA ASP A 68 -10.12 4.70 6.51
C ASP A 68 -8.61 4.62 6.81
N LEU A 69 -8.09 3.39 6.88
CA LEU A 69 -6.68 3.17 7.20
C LEU A 69 -5.78 3.60 6.02
N THR A 70 -4.62 4.13 6.38
CA THR A 70 -3.56 4.55 5.46
C THR A 70 -2.54 3.42 5.29
N PRO A 71 -2.26 2.97 4.07
CA PRO A 71 -1.15 2.07 3.80
C PRO A 71 0.19 2.63 4.29
N LEU A 72 1.05 1.71 4.74
CA LEU A 72 2.37 1.95 5.34
C LEU A 72 2.39 2.62 6.72
N ASN A 73 1.22 2.94 7.29
CA ASN A 73 1.12 3.40 8.67
C ASN A 73 0.92 2.23 9.66
N LEU A 74 1.01 2.59 10.94
CA LEU A 74 0.94 1.67 12.06
C LEU A 74 -0.25 2.01 12.96
N TYR A 75 -0.92 1.01 13.51
CA TYR A 75 -2.12 1.19 14.32
C TYR A 75 -2.00 0.49 15.67
N GLN A 76 -2.52 1.10 16.73
CA GLN A 76 -2.55 0.48 18.05
C GLN A 76 -3.88 0.74 18.74
N VAL A 77 -4.46 -0.33 19.28
CA VAL A 77 -5.69 -0.29 20.04
C VAL A 77 -5.36 -0.15 21.51
N PHE A 78 -6.00 0.80 22.18
CA PHE A 78 -5.94 0.97 23.63
C PHE A 78 -7.31 0.67 24.23
N ILE A 79 -7.34 -0.02 25.36
CA ILE A 79 -8.56 -0.43 26.04
C ILE A 79 -8.49 0.01 27.50
N THR A 80 -9.58 0.57 28.01
CA THR A 80 -9.77 0.84 29.44
C THR A 80 -11.12 0.30 29.90
N ALA A 81 -11.24 0.03 31.19
CA ALA A 81 -12.51 -0.30 31.83
C ALA A 81 -12.93 0.88 32.71
N VAL A 82 -14.23 1.15 32.74
CA VAL A 82 -14.84 2.18 33.58
C VAL A 82 -15.78 1.52 34.57
N ASP A 83 -15.63 1.83 35.85
CA ASP A 83 -16.51 1.34 36.90
C ASP A 83 -17.81 2.16 37.00
N THR A 84 -18.75 1.73 37.83
CA THR A 84 -20.05 2.42 38.03
C THR A 84 -19.90 3.79 38.69
N ALA A 85 -18.78 4.03 39.37
CA ALA A 85 -18.43 5.34 39.93
C ALA A 85 -17.74 6.27 38.92
N GLY A 86 -17.45 5.81 37.70
CA GLY A 86 -16.80 6.57 36.63
C GLY A 86 -15.27 6.53 36.67
N ASN A 87 -14.67 5.65 37.47
CA ASN A 87 -13.22 5.50 37.54
C ASN A 87 -12.72 4.63 36.39
N GLU A 88 -11.67 5.10 35.71
CA GLU A 88 -11.00 4.34 34.65
C GLU A 88 -9.82 3.53 35.20
N LEU A 89 -9.30 2.60 34.39
CA LEU A 89 -8.06 1.90 34.70
C LEU A 89 -6.90 2.90 34.86
N SER A 90 -6.31 2.94 36.05
CA SER A 90 -5.24 3.87 36.40
C SER A 90 -4.15 3.24 37.26
N THR A 91 -2.95 3.81 37.21
CA THR A 91 -1.86 3.54 38.14
C THR A 91 -1.63 4.73 39.06
N MET A 92 -1.09 4.49 40.26
CA MET A 92 -0.65 5.54 41.16
C MET A 92 0.84 5.80 40.95
N ASP A 93 1.21 7.04 40.67
CA ASP A 93 2.59 7.50 40.67
C ASP A 93 2.85 8.28 41.97
N THR A 94 3.83 7.83 42.75
CA THR A 94 4.15 8.42 44.05
C THR A 94 5.55 8.99 43.98
N THR A 95 5.67 10.30 44.14
CA THR A 95 6.97 10.96 44.27
C THR A 95 7.36 11.07 45.74
N PHE A 96 8.66 10.97 46.01
CA PHE A 96 9.21 11.06 47.36
C PHE A 96 10.21 12.22 47.43
N ASP A 97 10.31 12.88 48.59
CA ASP A 97 11.38 13.85 48.86
C ASP A 97 12.72 13.15 49.12
N ASP A 98 13.79 13.94 49.29
CA ASP A 98 15.15 13.43 49.55
C ASP A 98 15.26 12.65 50.87
N ASP A 99 14.28 12.80 51.78
CA ASP A 99 14.18 12.11 53.06
C ASP A 99 13.28 10.84 52.98
N GLY A 100 12.73 10.53 51.80
CA GLY A 100 11.88 9.36 51.56
C GLY A 100 10.43 9.53 52.01
N ASN A 101 9.98 10.76 52.30
CA ASN A 101 8.57 11.04 52.58
C ASN A 101 7.80 11.25 51.28
N VAL A 102 6.53 10.86 51.27
CA VAL A 102 5.65 11.07 50.12
C VAL A 102 5.48 12.57 49.86
N LEU A 103 5.88 13.02 48.68
CA LEU A 103 5.77 14.40 48.23
C LEU A 103 4.47 14.63 47.44
N SER A 104 4.13 13.71 46.52
CA SER A 104 2.86 13.72 45.78
C SER A 104 2.41 12.30 45.42
N VAL A 105 1.10 12.13 45.27
CA VAL A 105 0.48 10.93 44.69
C VAL A 105 -0.40 11.39 43.55
N GLU A 106 -0.12 10.93 42.34
CA GLU A 106 -0.90 11.20 41.14
C GLU A 106 -1.57 9.93 40.65
N VAL A 107 -2.83 10.04 40.21
CA VAL A 107 -3.57 8.93 39.59
C VAL A 107 -3.51 9.13 38.08
N ILE A 108 -2.80 8.25 37.40
CA ILE A 108 -2.52 8.35 35.97
C ILE A 108 -3.31 7.27 35.23
N PRO A 109 -4.17 7.61 34.27
CA PRO A 109 -4.83 6.62 33.41
C PRO A 109 -3.81 5.71 32.73
N SER A 110 -4.01 4.40 32.84
CA SER A 110 -3.07 3.38 32.36
C SER A 110 -3.79 2.34 31.51
N PRO A 111 -4.31 2.72 30.33
CA PRO A 111 -5.02 1.78 29.46
C PRO A 111 -4.09 0.68 28.95
N VAL A 112 -4.67 -0.47 28.63
CA VAL A 112 -3.96 -1.61 28.06
C VAL A 112 -3.85 -1.41 26.56
N GLY A 113 -2.62 -1.31 26.04
CA GLY A 113 -2.34 -1.25 24.61
C GLY A 113 -2.19 -2.65 23.99
N SER A 114 -2.68 -2.83 22.77
CA SER A 114 -2.38 -3.98 21.92
C SER A 114 -0.93 -3.92 21.44
N ASN A 115 -0.50 -4.95 20.71
CA ASN A 115 0.65 -4.80 19.81
C ASN A 115 0.33 -3.74 18.73
N VAL A 116 1.38 -3.15 18.17
CA VAL A 116 1.26 -2.27 17.02
C VAL A 116 1.05 -3.12 15.76
N LEU A 117 0.08 -2.73 14.93
CA LEU A 117 -0.36 -3.40 13.72
C LEU A 117 0.04 -2.57 12.50
N PRO A 118 0.98 -3.01 11.66
CA PRO A 118 1.26 -2.35 10.39
C PRO A 118 0.14 -2.59 9.39
N ARG A 119 -0.18 -1.57 8.58
CA ARG A 119 -1.03 -1.69 7.38
C ARG A 119 -0.17 -1.78 6.13
N HIS A 120 -0.19 -2.93 5.48
CA HIS A 120 0.57 -3.22 4.26
C HIS A 120 -0.28 -3.04 3.01
N ASN A 121 0.23 -2.30 2.02
CA ASN A 121 -0.30 -2.33 0.65
C ASN A 121 0.13 -3.62 -0.04
N THR A 122 -0.65 -4.06 -1.02
CA THR A 122 -0.26 -5.06 -1.99
C THR A 122 0.10 -4.40 -3.31
N ALA A 123 0.90 -5.09 -4.11
CA ALA A 123 1.27 -4.58 -5.43
C ALA A 123 0.12 -4.82 -6.42
N PRO A 124 -0.01 -3.95 -7.44
CA PRO A 124 -0.90 -4.23 -8.56
C PRO A 124 -0.44 -5.51 -9.26
N LEU A 125 -1.35 -6.18 -9.96
CA LEU A 125 -1.06 -7.32 -10.80
C LEU A 125 -1.56 -7.05 -12.21
N ILE A 126 -0.65 -7.03 -13.18
CA ILE A 126 -0.98 -6.94 -14.60
C ILE A 126 -1.61 -8.27 -15.02
N GLU A 127 -2.82 -8.22 -15.59
CA GLU A 127 -3.49 -9.40 -16.10
C GLU A 127 -2.82 -9.93 -17.39
N SER A 128 -3.30 -11.06 -17.91
CA SER A 128 -2.80 -11.59 -19.18
C SER A 128 -2.95 -10.58 -20.32
N PHE A 129 -1.85 -10.26 -20.99
CA PHE A 129 -1.82 -9.35 -22.13
C PHE A 129 -1.64 -10.12 -23.45
N THR A 130 -2.45 -9.81 -24.46
CA THR A 130 -2.46 -10.57 -25.72
C THR A 130 -2.24 -9.72 -26.97
N ALA A 131 -2.01 -8.41 -26.84
CA ALA A 131 -1.77 -7.53 -27.97
C ALA A 131 -0.29 -7.55 -28.39
N ASN A 132 0.15 -8.69 -28.92
CA ASN A 132 1.56 -8.94 -29.26
C ASN A 132 1.86 -8.80 -30.77
N THR A 133 0.96 -8.17 -31.53
CA THR A 133 1.11 -7.97 -32.97
C THR A 133 0.69 -6.55 -33.38
N ALA A 134 1.50 -5.91 -34.21
CA ALA A 134 1.24 -4.63 -34.85
C ALA A 134 1.61 -4.69 -36.34
N TRP A 135 1.18 -3.68 -37.10
CA TRP A 135 1.54 -3.47 -38.49
C TRP A 135 2.05 -2.04 -38.64
N GLU A 136 3.12 -1.83 -39.39
CA GLU A 136 3.54 -0.48 -39.76
C GLU A 136 2.38 0.28 -40.44
N ASP A 137 2.40 1.61 -40.32
CA ASP A 137 1.40 2.54 -40.84
C ASP A 137 -0.04 2.30 -40.34
N SER A 138 -0.23 1.36 -39.40
CA SER A 138 -1.51 1.01 -38.83
C SER A 138 -1.54 1.35 -37.35
N LEU A 139 -2.66 1.91 -36.89
CA LEU A 139 -2.84 2.23 -35.48
C LEU A 139 -2.85 0.93 -34.66
N TYR A 140 -1.83 0.77 -33.81
CA TYR A 140 -1.76 -0.22 -32.75
C TYR A 140 -2.47 0.34 -31.52
N THR A 141 -3.48 -0.41 -31.04
CA THR A 141 -4.23 -0.09 -29.83
C THR A 141 -4.31 -1.29 -28.92
N ALA A 142 -4.05 -1.10 -27.63
CA ALA A 142 -4.21 -2.13 -26.61
C ALA A 142 -4.64 -1.50 -25.28
N GLN A 143 -5.17 -2.33 -24.38
CA GLN A 143 -5.56 -1.93 -23.04
C GLN A 143 -4.84 -2.81 -22.03
N VAL A 144 -4.15 -2.18 -21.08
CA VAL A 144 -3.57 -2.88 -19.93
C VAL A 144 -4.65 -3.03 -18.87
N MET A 145 -4.87 -4.26 -18.41
CA MET A 145 -5.82 -4.58 -17.35
C MET A 145 -5.03 -4.97 -16.10
N VAL A 146 -5.49 -4.48 -14.94
CA VAL A 146 -4.79 -4.61 -13.66
C VAL A 146 -5.79 -4.96 -12.57
N THR A 147 -5.38 -5.82 -11.66
CA THR A 147 -6.10 -6.10 -10.41
C THR A 147 -5.26 -5.72 -9.20
N ASP A 148 -5.90 -5.21 -8.16
CA ASP A 148 -5.28 -4.97 -6.86
C ASP A 148 -6.35 -5.13 -5.76
N MET A 149 -5.99 -5.73 -4.63
CA MET A 149 -6.91 -5.89 -3.50
C MET A 149 -7.18 -4.56 -2.80
N ASP A 150 -6.24 -3.62 -2.83
CA ASP A 150 -6.32 -2.33 -2.14
C ASP A 150 -7.40 -1.39 -2.72
N VAL A 151 -7.84 -1.63 -3.97
CA VAL A 151 -8.99 -0.93 -4.60
C VAL A 151 -10.30 -1.14 -3.82
N THR A 152 -10.41 -2.23 -3.06
CA THR A 152 -11.61 -2.52 -2.25
C THR A 152 -11.60 -1.85 -0.88
N THR A 153 -10.50 -1.20 -0.51
CA THR A 153 -10.37 -0.47 0.75
C THR A 153 -11.03 0.90 0.65
N THR A 154 -11.28 1.52 1.80
CA THR A 154 -11.98 2.79 1.94
C THR A 154 -11.23 3.93 1.25
N LYS A 155 -9.89 3.95 1.35
CA LYS A 155 -9.06 4.92 0.63
C LYS A 155 -8.83 4.55 -0.83
N SER A 156 -9.19 3.32 -1.23
CA SER A 156 -8.99 2.77 -2.57
C SER A 156 -7.53 2.84 -3.01
N ASP A 157 -7.26 2.40 -4.24
CA ASP A 157 -6.00 2.61 -4.93
C ASP A 157 -6.20 3.35 -6.26
N SER A 158 -5.10 3.79 -6.85
CA SER A 158 -5.01 4.36 -8.19
C SER A 158 -3.71 3.93 -8.85
N PHE A 159 -3.73 3.74 -10.17
CA PHE A 159 -2.59 3.21 -10.91
C PHE A 159 -2.01 4.24 -11.88
N THR A 160 -0.70 4.18 -12.05
CA THR A 160 0.03 4.89 -13.10
C THR A 160 0.71 3.89 -14.02
N TYR A 161 0.64 4.16 -15.32
CA TYR A 161 1.12 3.26 -16.36
C TYR A 161 2.31 3.85 -17.09
N HIS A 162 3.33 3.02 -17.31
CA HIS A 162 4.49 3.33 -18.11
C HIS A 162 4.74 2.24 -19.14
N ILE A 163 5.24 2.64 -20.31
CA ILE A 163 5.60 1.72 -21.39
C ILE A 163 6.92 2.19 -22.01
N ASP A 164 7.82 1.26 -22.27
CA ASP A 164 9.05 1.50 -23.03
C ASP A 164 9.47 0.22 -23.76
N TRP A 165 10.46 0.33 -24.64
CA TRP A 165 11.17 -0.84 -25.14
C TRP A 165 12.03 -1.43 -24.03
N ASP A 166 12.08 -2.76 -23.93
CA ASP A 166 13.00 -3.41 -22.98
C ASP A 166 14.44 -3.20 -23.45
N THR A 167 15.11 -2.25 -22.81
CA THR A 167 16.52 -1.91 -23.05
C THR A 167 17.40 -2.28 -21.85
N ALA A 168 16.93 -3.22 -21.01
CA ALA A 168 17.70 -3.66 -19.87
C ALA A 168 19.02 -4.31 -20.31
N THR A 169 20.12 -3.88 -19.68
CA THR A 169 21.44 -4.52 -19.89
C THR A 169 21.43 -5.89 -19.24
N THR A 170 21.72 -6.93 -20.02
CA THR A 170 21.82 -8.30 -19.50
C THR A 170 23.26 -8.65 -19.12
N ILE A 171 23.45 -9.66 -18.27
CA ILE A 171 24.78 -10.14 -17.87
C ILE A 171 25.10 -11.42 -18.63
N GLY A 172 26.02 -11.32 -19.58
CA GLY A 172 26.57 -12.45 -20.32
C GLY A 172 27.81 -13.04 -19.66
N LEU A 173 28.32 -14.12 -20.25
CA LEU A 173 29.53 -14.82 -19.77
C LEU A 173 30.80 -13.96 -19.83
N GLU A 174 30.84 -12.95 -20.71
CA GLU A 174 31.99 -12.06 -20.91
C GLU A 174 31.79 -10.66 -20.30
N GLY A 175 30.69 -10.44 -19.57
CA GLY A 175 30.35 -9.15 -18.95
C GLY A 175 28.97 -8.62 -19.37
N PRO A 176 28.70 -7.32 -19.11
CA PRO A 176 27.43 -6.71 -19.48
C PRO A 176 27.24 -6.65 -20.99
N VAL A 177 26.05 -7.04 -21.46
CA VAL A 177 25.63 -6.97 -22.85
C VAL A 177 24.60 -5.86 -22.96
N LEU A 178 25.00 -4.75 -23.58
CA LEU A 178 24.14 -3.60 -23.83
C LEU A 178 23.22 -3.90 -25.02
N PRO A 179 21.95 -3.46 -24.99
CA PRO A 179 21.05 -3.59 -26.14
C PRO A 179 21.58 -2.77 -27.32
N ILE A 180 21.42 -3.30 -28.51
CA ILE A 180 21.87 -2.71 -29.77
C ILE A 180 20.65 -2.08 -30.47
N PRO A 181 20.68 -0.77 -30.77
CA PRO A 181 19.61 -0.11 -31.52
C PRO A 181 19.40 -0.76 -32.91
N ASP A 182 18.13 -0.83 -33.34
CA ASP A 182 17.67 -1.49 -34.58
C ASP A 182 17.94 -3.00 -34.64
N VAL A 183 18.34 -3.61 -33.53
CA VAL A 183 18.50 -5.06 -33.37
C VAL A 183 17.63 -5.56 -32.23
N ASP A 184 17.78 -4.95 -31.05
CA ASP A 184 17.04 -5.33 -29.84
C ASP A 184 15.81 -4.44 -29.59
N TYR A 185 15.79 -3.24 -30.18
CA TYR A 185 14.66 -2.31 -30.14
C TYR A 185 14.69 -1.36 -31.36
N PRO A 186 13.55 -0.82 -31.80
CA PRO A 186 13.49 0.07 -32.96
C PRO A 186 13.96 1.50 -32.58
N LEU A 187 15.08 1.93 -33.17
CA LEU A 187 15.71 3.20 -32.80
C LEU A 187 14.83 4.40 -33.20
N GLY A 188 14.48 5.22 -32.22
CA GLY A 188 13.71 6.45 -32.43
C GLY A 188 12.20 6.25 -32.48
N ALA A 189 11.71 5.02 -32.33
CA ALA A 189 10.30 4.74 -32.09
C ALA A 189 9.95 4.98 -30.62
N THR A 190 8.76 5.53 -30.37
CA THR A 190 8.23 5.70 -29.01
C THR A 190 6.80 5.17 -28.97
N VAL A 191 6.60 4.09 -28.23
CA VAL A 191 5.25 3.59 -27.91
C VAL A 191 4.67 4.51 -26.84
N ALA A 192 3.38 4.85 -26.95
CA ALA A 192 2.70 5.69 -25.98
C ALA A 192 1.60 4.91 -25.25
N ILE A 193 1.58 5.07 -23.93
CA ILE A 193 0.51 4.61 -23.05
C ILE A 193 -0.07 5.82 -22.31
N ASP A 194 -1.39 5.86 -22.17
CA ASP A 194 -2.03 6.83 -21.30
C ASP A 194 -1.75 6.48 -19.84
N ILE A 195 -1.11 7.42 -19.14
CA ILE A 195 -0.59 7.22 -17.78
C ILE A 195 -1.67 6.88 -16.75
N ASN A 196 -2.95 7.21 -16.97
CA ASN A 196 -4.01 7.00 -15.98
C ASN A 196 -4.94 5.85 -16.36
N THR A 197 -5.04 5.53 -17.64
CA THR A 197 -6.01 4.55 -18.16
C THR A 197 -5.38 3.27 -18.67
N GLY A 198 -4.06 3.23 -18.91
CA GLY A 198 -3.38 2.07 -19.45
C GLY A 198 -3.70 1.80 -20.93
N ALA A 199 -4.29 2.77 -21.63
CA ALA A 199 -4.59 2.67 -23.05
C ALA A 199 -3.33 2.95 -23.87
N ILE A 200 -2.89 1.96 -24.65
CA ILE A 200 -1.74 2.07 -25.54
C ILE A 200 -2.24 2.54 -26.92
N THR A 201 -1.60 3.57 -27.46
CA THR A 201 -1.88 4.08 -28.81
C THR A 201 -0.59 4.46 -29.52
N TRP A 202 -0.27 3.77 -30.60
CA TRP A 202 0.94 4.03 -31.37
C TRP A 202 0.74 3.63 -32.83
N THR A 203 1.46 4.25 -33.75
CA THR A 203 1.46 3.87 -35.19
C THR A 203 2.91 3.63 -35.57
N PRO A 204 3.33 2.36 -35.75
CA PRO A 204 4.71 2.05 -36.14
C PRO A 204 5.01 2.60 -37.53
N LEU A 205 6.25 2.99 -37.76
CA LEU A 205 6.77 3.38 -39.06
C LEU A 205 7.55 2.21 -39.70
N PRO A 206 7.87 2.28 -40.99
CA PRO A 206 8.62 1.21 -41.65
C PRO A 206 9.97 0.80 -41.02
N PRO A 207 10.76 1.73 -40.45
CA PRO A 207 11.97 1.36 -39.70
C PRO A 207 11.70 0.53 -38.43
N ASP A 208 10.47 0.53 -37.92
CA ASP A 208 10.10 -0.11 -36.65
C ASP A 208 9.75 -1.60 -36.84
N THR A 209 9.86 -2.15 -38.05
CA THR A 209 9.51 -3.56 -38.33
C THR A 209 10.49 -4.54 -37.68
N GLY A 210 9.97 -5.60 -37.08
CA GLY A 210 10.78 -6.56 -36.32
C GLY A 210 10.02 -7.26 -35.21
N ILE A 211 10.77 -7.91 -34.31
CA ILE A 211 10.26 -8.47 -33.07
C ILE A 211 11.09 -7.86 -31.96
N PHE A 212 10.46 -7.12 -31.08
CA PHE A 212 11.13 -6.41 -30.00
C PHE A 212 10.36 -6.60 -28.70
N ASP A 213 11.08 -6.68 -27.59
CA ASP A 213 10.46 -6.79 -26.28
C ASP A 213 10.01 -5.40 -25.80
N VAL A 214 8.79 -5.34 -25.30
CA VAL A 214 8.16 -4.14 -24.74
C VAL A 214 7.96 -4.37 -23.25
N GLU A 215 8.35 -3.39 -22.44
CA GLU A 215 8.15 -3.37 -21.00
C GLU A 215 6.97 -2.47 -20.65
N ILE A 216 6.04 -3.01 -19.86
CA ILE A 216 4.97 -2.25 -19.22
C ILE A 216 5.22 -2.31 -17.71
N ILE A 217 5.22 -1.14 -17.08
CA ILE A 217 5.29 -1.02 -15.62
C ILE A 217 4.02 -0.35 -15.14
N VAL A 218 3.36 -0.96 -14.17
CA VAL A 218 2.21 -0.38 -13.47
C VAL A 218 2.59 -0.15 -12.03
N MET A 219 2.41 1.08 -11.54
CA MET A 219 2.65 1.44 -10.14
C MET A 219 1.35 1.89 -9.47
N ASP A 220 1.16 1.51 -8.22
CA ASP A 220 0.07 2.01 -7.38
C ASP A 220 0.39 3.37 -6.73
N ALA A 221 -0.53 3.91 -5.93
CA ALA A 221 -0.33 5.21 -5.26
C ALA A 221 0.72 5.16 -4.13
N TRP A 222 1.17 3.97 -3.73
CA TRP A 222 2.15 3.72 -2.68
C TRP A 222 3.50 3.23 -3.23
N ASN A 223 3.71 3.30 -4.54
CA ASN A 223 4.90 2.90 -5.29
C ASN A 223 5.22 1.40 -5.27
N PHE A 224 4.24 0.52 -5.00
CA PHE A 224 4.39 -0.88 -5.37
C PHE A 224 4.12 -1.01 -6.87
N ALA A 225 4.78 -1.97 -7.50
CA ALA A 225 4.77 -2.10 -8.94
C ALA A 225 4.70 -3.56 -9.38
N ASP A 226 4.15 -3.74 -10.58
CA ASP A 226 4.30 -4.96 -11.36
C ASP A 226 4.79 -4.61 -12.76
N THR A 227 5.55 -5.53 -13.34
CA THR A 227 6.24 -5.35 -14.60
C THR A 227 5.92 -6.53 -15.52
N LEU A 228 5.47 -6.21 -16.73
CA LEU A 228 5.24 -7.16 -17.80
C LEU A 228 6.18 -6.85 -18.95
N VAL A 229 7.01 -7.83 -19.32
CA VAL A 229 7.76 -7.81 -20.58
C VAL A 229 7.10 -8.77 -21.56
N TYR A 230 6.82 -8.32 -22.78
CA TYR A 230 6.25 -9.16 -23.83
C TYR A 230 6.84 -8.87 -25.20
N PRO A 231 6.97 -9.89 -26.08
CA PRO A 231 7.45 -9.68 -27.43
C PRO A 231 6.35 -9.09 -28.31
N LEU A 232 6.63 -7.95 -28.95
CA LEU A 232 5.76 -7.32 -29.94
C LEU A 232 6.31 -7.59 -31.35
N THR A 233 5.53 -8.27 -32.18
CA THR A 233 5.85 -8.48 -33.60
C THR A 233 5.23 -7.37 -34.45
N ILE A 234 6.05 -6.62 -35.18
CA ILE A 234 5.63 -5.52 -36.06
C ILE A 234 5.85 -5.96 -37.51
N PHE A 235 4.74 -6.17 -38.21
CA PHE A 235 4.76 -6.62 -39.60
C PHE A 235 4.90 -5.46 -40.59
N PRO A 236 5.69 -5.63 -41.65
CA PRO A 236 5.73 -4.67 -42.74
C PRO A 236 4.41 -4.65 -43.51
N VAL A 237 4.10 -3.49 -44.10
CA VAL A 237 2.99 -3.24 -45.00
C VAL A 237 3.59 -2.88 -46.36
N ASN A 238 2.86 -3.15 -47.45
CA ASN A 238 3.41 -2.86 -48.77
C ASN A 238 3.41 -1.34 -49.03
N ASP A 239 4.59 -0.73 -48.90
CA ASP A 239 4.85 0.64 -49.29
C ASP A 239 4.85 0.88 -50.81
N ARG A 240 4.61 2.14 -51.21
CA ARG A 240 4.78 2.55 -52.61
C ARG A 240 6.27 2.64 -52.95
N PRO A 241 6.68 2.25 -54.17
CA PRO A 241 8.06 2.42 -54.60
C PRO A 241 8.46 3.91 -54.63
N TYR A 242 9.66 4.22 -54.13
CA TYR A 242 10.27 5.55 -54.17
C TYR A 242 11.71 5.47 -54.68
N PHE A 243 12.21 6.56 -55.25
CA PHE A 243 13.62 6.68 -55.62
C PHE A 243 14.43 7.15 -54.40
N ARG A 244 15.50 6.44 -54.01
CA ARG A 244 16.53 7.03 -53.14
C ARG A 244 17.33 8.04 -53.96
N SER A 245 17.18 9.33 -53.68
CA SER A 245 18.15 10.32 -54.17
C SER A 245 19.40 10.25 -53.28
N GLY A 246 20.55 9.78 -53.82
CA GLY A 246 21.83 9.98 -53.14
C GLY A 246 22.90 8.90 -53.20
N GLU A 247 22.80 7.86 -54.03
CA GLU A 247 23.98 7.02 -54.35
C GLU A 247 24.47 7.35 -55.76
N ALA A 248 25.54 8.15 -55.84
CA ALA A 248 26.41 8.31 -57.00
C ALA A 248 27.85 8.05 -56.55
#